data_AF-A0A0N4VVI3-F1
#
_entry.id   AF-A0A0N4VVI3-F1
#
_cell.length_a   1.000
_cell.length_b   1.000
_cell.length_c   1.000
_cell.angle_alpha   90.00
_cell.angle_beta   90.00
_cell.angle_gamma   90.00
#
_symmetry.space_group_name_H-M   'P 1'
#
loop_
_entity.id
_entity.type
_entity.pdbx_description
1 polymer ?
#
loop_
_entity_poly.entity_id
_entity_poly.type
_entity_poly.pdbx_seq_one_letter_code
_entity_poly.pdbx_strand_id
1 'polypeptide(L)'
;MTPEYKCKNKDFPRVKCSTVTPAQCRDPSWRPILAEDCPNVCGFCLEGGCVDTVIECENDPAICRNVDMQDFVKKNCQKTCGYCATSTTAATVTQATGRITYTTLYCANWVKNGFCGNTFYTLEQRKSNCAKSCNLC
;
A
#
# COMPACT_ATOMS: atom_id res chain seq x y z
N MET A 1 5.31 -2.77 19.57
CA MET A 1 6.32 -2.58 18.50
C MET A 1 5.60 -2.06 17.27
N THR A 2 6.14 -1.05 16.59
CA THR A 2 5.56 -0.36 15.42
C THR A 2 5.81 -1.14 14.12
N PRO A 3 4.81 -1.82 13.53
CA PRO A 3 4.96 -2.60 12.29
C PRO A 3 5.50 -1.79 11.10
N GLU A 4 5.30 -0.48 11.13
CA GLU A 4 5.72 0.49 10.13
C GLU A 4 7.24 0.55 9.96
N TYR A 5 7.99 0.12 10.98
CA TYR A 5 9.45 0.08 11.02
C TYR A 5 10.01 -1.35 10.99
N LYS A 6 9.21 -2.36 10.62
CA LYS A 6 9.59 -3.78 10.67
C LYS A 6 9.81 -4.40 9.28
N CYS A 7 10.76 -3.88 8.55
CA CYS A 7 11.24 -4.43 7.28
C CYS A 7 12.73 -4.16 7.11
N LYS A 8 13.36 -4.78 6.11
CA LYS A 8 14.74 -4.48 5.75
C LYS A 8 14.76 -3.28 4.77
N ASN A 9 15.77 -2.43 4.88
CA ASN A 9 16.10 -1.50 3.81
C ASN A 9 16.65 -2.26 2.59
N LYS A 10 16.67 -1.63 1.43
CA LYS A 10 17.30 -2.19 0.24
C LYS A 10 18.79 -2.46 0.50
N ASP A 11 19.33 -3.52 -0.08
CA ASP A 11 20.73 -3.90 0.09
C ASP A 11 21.69 -2.85 -0.49
N PHE A 12 21.30 -2.24 -1.61
CA PHE A 12 22.05 -1.18 -2.29
C PHE A 12 21.13 0.02 -2.54
N PRO A 13 20.87 0.83 -1.50
CA PRO A 13 20.02 2.02 -1.62
C PRO A 13 20.79 3.13 -2.35
N ARG A 14 20.07 3.99 -3.08
CA ARG A 14 20.67 5.17 -3.74
C ARG A 14 21.26 6.15 -2.73
N VAL A 15 20.81 6.08 -1.47
CA VAL A 15 21.19 6.97 -0.37
C VAL A 15 21.48 6.16 0.88
N LYS A 16 22.41 6.63 1.72
CA LYS A 16 22.81 5.89 2.93
C LYS A 16 21.71 5.97 4.00
N CYS A 17 20.95 4.89 4.18
CA CYS A 17 19.80 4.89 5.11
C CYS A 17 20.15 5.28 6.55
N SER A 18 21.39 5.05 7.02
CA SER A 18 21.81 5.42 8.37
C SER A 18 22.03 6.93 8.59
N THR A 19 22.07 7.73 7.52
CA THR A 19 22.20 9.19 7.60
C THR A 19 20.88 9.91 7.35
N VAL A 20 19.81 9.17 7.08
CA VAL A 20 18.48 9.73 6.79
C VAL A 20 17.90 10.33 8.07
N THR A 21 17.47 11.58 7.99
CA THR A 21 16.83 12.27 9.10
C THR A 21 15.31 12.15 9.03
N PRO A 22 14.60 12.29 10.17
CA PRO A 22 13.14 12.34 10.17
C PRO A 22 12.55 13.45 9.29
N ALA A 23 13.28 14.56 9.10
CA ALA A 23 12.89 15.64 8.21
C ALA A 23 12.88 15.19 6.74
N GLN A 24 13.90 14.42 6.30
CA GLN A 24 13.95 13.87 4.94
C GLN A 24 12.83 12.87 4.68
N CYS A 25 12.37 12.11 5.69
CA CYS A 25 11.21 11.23 5.56
C CYS A 25 9.89 11.99 5.32
N ARG A 26 9.85 13.30 5.59
CA ARG A 26 8.70 14.18 5.33
C ARG A 26 8.90 15.05 4.10
N ASP A 27 10.11 15.11 3.56
CA ASP A 27 10.41 15.91 2.38
C ASP A 27 9.80 15.26 1.12
N PRO A 28 9.02 16.00 0.32
CA PRO A 28 8.39 15.47 -0.89
C PRO A 28 9.38 14.87 -1.90
N SER A 29 10.57 15.48 -2.02
CA SER A 29 11.58 15.05 -2.99
C SER A 29 12.22 13.73 -2.56
N TRP A 30 12.36 13.52 -1.26
CA TRP A 30 13.02 12.34 -0.69
C TRP A 30 12.06 11.19 -0.40
N ARG A 31 10.79 11.47 -0.08
CA ARG A 31 9.79 10.46 0.30
C ARG A 31 9.73 9.26 -0.66
N PRO A 32 9.60 9.43 -1.99
CA PRO A 32 9.52 8.30 -2.90
C PRO A 32 10.80 7.44 -2.88
N ILE A 33 11.97 8.10 -2.84
CA ILE A 33 13.27 7.42 -2.80
C ILE A 33 13.40 6.63 -1.49
N LEU A 34 13.05 7.25 -0.36
CA LEU A 34 13.16 6.65 0.95
C LEU A 34 12.13 5.54 1.19
N ALA A 35 10.94 5.61 0.58
CA ALA A 35 9.97 4.53 0.60
C ALA A 35 10.45 3.28 -0.14
N GLU A 36 11.18 3.44 -1.24
CA GLU A 36 11.74 2.33 -2.02
C GLU A 36 13.02 1.76 -1.36
N ASP A 37 13.93 2.65 -0.95
CA ASP A 37 15.30 2.27 -0.60
C ASP A 37 15.51 2.12 0.91
N CYS A 38 14.84 2.96 1.71
CA CYS A 38 15.04 3.06 3.16
C CYS A 38 13.72 2.99 3.98
N PRO A 39 12.81 2.03 3.70
CA PRO A 39 11.49 2.02 4.33
C PRO A 39 11.53 1.80 5.84
N ASN A 40 12.56 1.12 6.36
CA ASN A 40 12.69 0.86 7.80
C ASN A 40 12.84 2.15 8.60
N VAL A 41 13.67 3.08 8.14
CA VAL A 41 14.03 4.28 8.92
C VAL A 41 12.95 5.37 8.88
N CYS A 42 12.13 5.35 7.83
CA CYS A 42 11.05 6.32 7.65
C CYS A 42 9.66 5.79 8.01
N GLY A 43 9.54 4.54 8.45
CA GLY A 43 8.25 3.95 8.78
C GLY A 43 7.42 3.57 7.55
N PHE A 44 8.05 3.29 6.41
CA PHE A 44 7.37 2.98 5.15
C PHE A 44 7.27 1.47 4.86
N CYS A 45 7.50 0.61 5.86
CA CYS A 45 7.50 -0.83 5.64
C CYS A 45 6.16 -1.40 5.16
N LEU A 46 5.05 -0.71 5.45
CA LEU A 46 3.72 -1.12 5.03
C LEU A 46 3.29 -0.48 3.69
N GLU A 47 4.12 0.40 3.15
CA GLU A 47 3.80 1.22 1.97
C GLU A 47 4.16 0.52 0.65
N GLY A 48 4.96 -0.55 0.70
CA GLY A 48 5.35 -1.30 -0.50
C GLY A 48 6.11 -0.44 -1.52
N GLY A 49 6.80 0.60 -1.07
CA GLY A 49 7.50 1.56 -1.93
C GLY A 49 6.60 2.64 -2.55
N CYS A 50 5.30 2.64 -2.25
CA CYS A 50 4.38 3.66 -2.74
C CYS A 50 3.93 4.60 -1.63
N VAL A 51 4.25 5.88 -1.77
CA VAL A 51 3.87 6.91 -0.81
C VAL A 51 3.34 8.14 -1.54
N ASP A 52 2.51 8.91 -0.84
CA ASP A 52 2.22 10.27 -1.29
C ASP A 52 3.49 11.12 -1.17
N THR A 53 3.83 11.80 -2.25
CA THR A 53 4.94 12.76 -2.30
C THR A 53 4.54 14.00 -1.50
N VAL A 54 3.29 14.44 -1.60
CA VAL A 54 2.74 15.54 -0.81
C VAL A 54 1.95 14.95 0.36
N ILE A 55 2.30 15.31 1.60
CA ILE A 55 1.63 14.78 2.79
C ILE A 55 0.16 15.25 2.86
N GLU A 56 -0.12 16.44 2.34
CA GLU A 56 -1.44 17.08 2.35
C GLU A 56 -2.49 16.39 1.46
N CYS A 57 -2.14 15.34 0.70
CA CYS A 57 -3.11 14.63 -0.14
C CYS A 57 -4.30 14.08 0.67
N GLU A 58 -4.08 13.74 1.94
CA GLU A 58 -5.12 13.26 2.85
C GLU A 58 -6.15 14.34 3.25
N ASN A 59 -5.80 15.62 3.11
CA ASN A 59 -6.67 16.73 3.51
C ASN A 59 -7.89 16.89 2.61
N ASP A 60 -7.75 16.56 1.32
CA ASP A 60 -8.87 16.57 0.38
C ASP A 60 -8.80 15.37 -0.58
N PRO A 61 -9.34 14.20 -0.18
CA PRO A 61 -9.40 13.04 -1.07
C PRO A 61 -10.30 13.22 -2.30
N ALA A 62 -11.12 14.27 -2.37
CA ALA A 62 -11.98 14.52 -3.53
C ALA A 62 -11.17 14.90 -4.78
N ILE A 63 -9.96 15.45 -4.61
CA ILE A 63 -9.03 15.78 -5.71
C ILE A 63 -8.70 14.55 -6.57
N CYS A 64 -8.76 13.34 -6.00
CA CYS A 64 -8.51 12.09 -6.71
C CYS A 64 -9.52 11.84 -7.85
N ARG A 65 -10.73 12.41 -7.77
CA ARG A 65 -11.79 12.26 -8.78
C ARG A 65 -11.90 13.45 -9.72
N ASN A 66 -11.19 14.54 -9.42
CA ASN A 66 -11.17 15.71 -10.28
C ASN A 66 -10.31 15.42 -11.53
N VAL A 67 -10.90 15.56 -12.71
CA VAL A 67 -10.26 15.29 -14.01
C VAL A 67 -9.08 16.24 -14.24
N ASP A 68 -9.22 17.51 -13.87
CA ASP A 68 -8.18 18.53 -14.08
C ASP A 68 -6.98 18.33 -13.15
N MET A 69 -7.17 17.59 -12.04
CA MET A 69 -6.11 17.29 -11.09
C MET A 69 -5.45 15.93 -11.33
N GLN A 70 -5.89 15.15 -12.32
CA GLN A 70 -5.41 13.78 -12.54
C GLN A 70 -3.88 13.69 -12.66
N ASP A 71 -3.25 14.63 -13.37
CA ASP A 71 -1.79 14.65 -13.50
C ASP A 71 -1.10 14.96 -12.18
N PHE A 72 -1.68 15.86 -11.38
CA PHE A 72 -1.17 16.18 -10.04
C PHE A 72 -1.29 14.98 -9.10
N VAL A 73 -2.47 14.35 -9.03
CA VAL A 73 -2.73 13.28 -8.05
C VAL A 73 -2.01 11.98 -8.39
N LYS A 74 -1.85 11.67 -9.68
CA LYS A 74 -1.05 10.50 -10.13
C LYS A 74 0.42 10.65 -9.78
N LYS A 75 0.93 11.88 -9.70
CA LYS A 75 2.33 12.13 -9.33
C LYS A 75 2.51 12.23 -7.81
N ASN A 76 1.63 12.97 -7.15
CA ASN A 76 1.87 13.43 -5.78
C ASN A 76 1.05 12.68 -4.72
N CYS A 77 -0.09 12.12 -5.09
CA CYS A 77 -1.07 11.50 -4.20
C CYS A 77 -1.30 10.02 -4.53
N GLN A 78 -0.21 9.33 -4.91
CA GLN A 78 -0.28 7.97 -5.41
C GLN A 78 -0.92 7.00 -4.43
N LYS A 79 -0.62 7.11 -3.14
CA LYS A 79 -1.19 6.27 -2.10
C LYS A 79 -2.62 6.69 -1.80
N THR A 80 -2.84 7.97 -1.50
CA THR A 80 -4.16 8.49 -1.12
C THR A 80 -5.20 8.23 -2.22
N CYS A 81 -4.83 8.40 -3.48
CA CYS A 81 -5.73 8.20 -4.62
C CYS A 81 -5.67 6.78 -5.20
N GLY A 82 -4.88 5.86 -4.62
CA GLY A 82 -4.81 4.46 -5.05
C GLY A 82 -4.16 4.23 -6.42
N TYR A 83 -3.29 5.14 -6.87
CA TYR A 83 -2.49 4.97 -8.10
C TYR A 83 -1.21 4.17 -7.91
N CYS A 84 -0.88 3.80 -6.66
CA CYS A 84 0.17 2.84 -6.40
C CYS A 84 -0.01 1.63 -7.32
N ALA A 85 0.93 1.43 -8.24
CA ALA A 85 1.03 0.16 -8.93
C ALA A 85 1.16 -0.90 -7.83
N THR A 86 0.34 -1.93 -7.87
CA THR A 86 0.59 -3.14 -7.09
C THR A 86 1.84 -3.77 -7.66
N SER A 87 3.00 -3.19 -7.32
CA SER A 87 4.29 -3.78 -7.55
C SER A 87 4.26 -5.07 -6.76
N THR A 88 4.02 -6.14 -7.51
CA THR A 88 4.23 -7.51 -7.11
C THR A 88 5.75 -7.71 -7.03
N THR A 89 6.45 -6.87 -6.28
CA THR A 89 7.82 -7.12 -5.90
C THR A 89 7.70 -8.05 -4.73
N ALA A 90 8.01 -9.32 -5.01
CA ALA A 90 8.12 -10.40 -4.06
C ALA A 90 8.90 -9.93 -2.82
N ALA A 91 8.18 -9.42 -1.82
CA ALA A 91 8.55 -9.70 -0.46
C ALA A 91 8.36 -11.21 -0.32
N THR A 92 9.43 -11.96 -0.58
CA THR A 92 9.69 -13.19 0.17
C THR A 92 9.83 -12.78 1.63
N VAL A 93 8.68 -12.45 2.23
CA VAL A 93 8.46 -12.67 3.63
C VAL A 93 8.54 -14.17 3.74
N THR A 94 9.71 -14.68 4.13
CA THR A 94 9.82 -15.99 4.75
C THR A 94 9.09 -15.90 6.10
N GLN A 95 7.78 -15.70 6.06
CA GLN A 95 6.89 -16.03 7.16
C GLN A 95 6.59 -17.51 6.97
N ALA A 96 6.98 -18.26 8.00
CA ALA A 96 6.82 -19.69 8.13
C ALA A 96 5.50 -20.18 7.50
N THR A 97 5.63 -21.17 6.61
CA THR A 97 4.62 -22.19 6.29
C THR A 97 3.17 -21.80 6.58
N GLY A 98 2.61 -20.94 5.75
CA GLY A 98 1.19 -20.63 5.75
C GLY A 98 0.82 -20.07 4.39
N ARG A 99 0.09 -20.85 3.59
CA ARG A 99 -0.59 -20.40 2.36
C ARG A 99 -1.14 -18.98 2.58
N ILE A 100 -0.57 -17.99 1.92
CA ILE A 100 -1.18 -16.67 1.82
C ILE A 100 -2.40 -16.82 0.91
N THR A 101 -3.52 -17.19 1.52
CA THR A 101 -4.83 -16.93 0.96
C THR A 101 -5.12 -15.46 1.23
N TYR A 102 -5.52 -14.71 0.20
CA TYR A 102 -5.93 -13.30 0.23
C TYR A 102 -7.17 -13.02 1.11
N THR A 103 -7.41 -13.82 2.15
CA THR A 103 -8.73 -14.08 2.73
C THR A 103 -9.04 -13.33 4.02
N THR A 104 -8.13 -12.55 4.60
CA THR A 104 -8.37 -11.99 5.94
C THR A 104 -8.18 -10.49 6.09
N LEU A 105 -7.28 -9.84 5.32
CA LEU A 105 -7.04 -8.40 5.52
C LEU A 105 -8.08 -7.52 4.80
N TYR A 106 -8.52 -7.91 3.60
CA TYR A 106 -9.41 -7.08 2.77
C TYR A 106 -10.87 -7.52 2.82
N CYS A 107 -11.15 -8.78 3.19
CA CYS A 107 -12.52 -9.30 3.21
C CYS A 107 -13.44 -8.58 4.20
N ALA A 108 -12.93 -8.11 5.35
CA ALA A 108 -13.71 -7.32 6.29
C ALA A 108 -14.30 -6.05 5.64
N ASN A 109 -13.48 -5.34 4.85
CA ASN A 109 -13.91 -4.15 4.13
C ASN A 109 -14.79 -4.50 2.92
N TRP A 110 -14.46 -5.55 2.18
CA TRP A 110 -15.21 -5.94 0.98
C TRP A 110 -16.60 -6.49 1.31
N VAL A 111 -16.73 -7.32 2.35
CA VAL A 111 -18.02 -7.82 2.84
C VAL A 111 -18.89 -6.66 3.30
N LYS A 112 -18.32 -5.70 4.05
CA LYS A 112 -19.03 -4.48 4.48
C LYS A 112 -19.52 -3.65 3.29
N ASN A 113 -18.76 -3.63 2.18
CA ASN A 113 -19.12 -2.95 0.93
C ASN A 113 -19.93 -3.82 -0.05
N GLY A 114 -20.51 -4.94 0.40
CA GLY A 114 -21.45 -5.73 -0.42
C GLY A 114 -20.83 -6.70 -1.41
N PHE A 115 -19.52 -7.00 -1.29
CA PHE A 115 -18.81 -7.92 -2.19
C PHE A 115 -19.49 -9.28 -2.36
N CYS A 116 -20.02 -9.85 -1.27
CA CYS A 116 -20.65 -11.17 -1.30
C CYS A 116 -21.90 -11.23 -2.17
N GLY A 117 -22.65 -10.11 -2.27
CA GLY A 117 -23.87 -10.01 -3.08
C GLY A 117 -23.65 -9.41 -4.47
N ASN A 118 -22.44 -8.93 -4.78
CA ASN A 118 -22.19 -8.19 -6.00
C ASN A 118 -22.14 -9.13 -7.23
N THR A 119 -23.00 -8.86 -8.21
CA THR A 119 -23.15 -9.62 -9.46
C THR A 119 -22.04 -9.36 -10.48
N PHE A 120 -21.26 -8.29 -10.29
CA PHE A 120 -20.05 -8.02 -11.08
C PHE A 120 -18.96 -9.09 -10.85
N TYR A 121 -18.92 -9.70 -9.66
CA TYR A 121 -17.98 -10.76 -9.33
C TYR A 121 -18.64 -12.13 -9.49
N THR A 122 -17.96 -13.04 -10.19
CA THR A 122 -18.44 -14.41 -10.35
C THR A 122 -18.49 -15.12 -8.98
N LEU A 123 -19.29 -16.18 -8.88
CA LEU A 123 -19.36 -16.99 -7.67
C LEU A 123 -17.97 -17.56 -7.30
N GLU A 124 -17.18 -17.92 -8.32
CA GLU A 124 -15.83 -18.45 -8.17
C GLU A 124 -14.86 -17.39 -7.64
N GLN A 125 -14.94 -16.15 -8.14
CA GLN A 125 -14.15 -15.03 -7.64
C GLN A 125 -14.51 -14.68 -6.19
N ARG A 126 -15.79 -14.74 -5.83
CA ARG A 126 -16.22 -14.52 -4.44
C ARG A 126 -15.73 -15.63 -3.49
N LYS A 127 -15.73 -16.88 -3.96
CA LYS A 127 -15.16 -18.02 -3.23
C LYS A 127 -13.63 -17.92 -3.09
N SER A 128 -12.92 -17.60 -4.17
CA SER A 128 -11.46 -17.54 -4.15
C SER A 128 -10.93 -16.43 -3.22
N ASN A 129 -11.60 -15.27 -3.20
CA ASN A 129 -11.15 -14.12 -2.44
C ASN A 129 -11.62 -14.12 -0.98
N CYS A 130 -12.90 -14.39 -0.71
CA CYS A 130 -13.50 -14.22 0.62
C CYS A 130 -14.50 -15.33 1.00
N ALA A 131 -14.26 -16.59 0.61
CA ALA A 131 -15.23 -17.68 0.86
C ALA A 131 -15.73 -17.75 2.31
N LYS A 132 -14.84 -17.72 3.31
CA LYS A 132 -15.22 -17.77 4.73
C LYS A 132 -16.03 -16.55 5.15
N SER A 133 -15.64 -15.36 4.73
CA SER A 133 -16.32 -14.11 5.11
C SER A 133 -17.65 -13.90 4.39
N CYS A 134 -17.82 -14.49 3.21
CA CYS A 134 -19.06 -14.50 2.44
C CYS A 134 -19.93 -15.73 2.67
N ASN A 135 -19.53 -16.63 3.58
CA ASN A 135 -20.24 -17.88 3.89
C ASN A 135 -20.50 -18.74 2.64
N LEU A 136 -19.49 -18.84 1.77
CA LEU A 136 -19.53 -19.61 0.50
C LEU A 136 -18.74 -20.92 0.58
N CYS A 137 -18.24 -21.29 1.76
CA CYS A 137 -17.56 -22.56 2.07
C CYS A 137 -17.81 -23.00 3.51
#